data_AF-A0A941NFL9-F1
#
_entry.id   AF-A0A941NFL9-F1
#
_cell.length_a   1.000
_cell.length_b   1.000
_cell.length_c   1.000
_cell.angle_alpha   90.00
_cell.angle_beta   90.00
_cell.angle_gamma   90.00
#
_symmetry.space_group_name_H-M   'P 1'
#
loop_
_entity.id
_entity.type
_entity.pdbx_description
1 polymer ?
#
loop_
_entity_poly.entity_id
_entity_poly.type
_entity_poly.pdbx_seq_one_letter_code
_entity_poly.pdbx_strand_id
1 'polypeptide(L)'
;MRFHYAESMTAVANYLPLARAAEELGFAGFTIPDSLIYPKASDTAYSYTDDGGREFLENKPFVESFILATAIGAATTRLELTTNVVKLPVRPPLYAAKLAASVAAITGDRFNLGVGLSVWPEDYAAMGVDYARRGKRFDECLAIVRGLCAGGYFEFHGEFYDLPPVKLNPVPGKPLPILIGGHSDAAFQRA
;
A
#
# COMPACT_ATOMS: atom_id res chain seq x y z
N MET A 1 -15.71 19.01 -0.23
CA MET A 1 -14.75 18.30 -1.11
C MET A 1 -13.37 18.35 -0.44
N ARG A 2 -12.61 17.24 -0.44
CA ARG A 2 -11.23 17.18 0.12
C ARG A 2 -10.25 16.95 -1.02
N PHE A 3 -9.08 17.59 -0.98
CA PHE A 3 -8.05 17.45 -2.00
C PHE A 3 -6.82 16.77 -1.42
N HIS A 4 -6.26 15.81 -2.14
CA HIS A 4 -5.03 15.12 -1.78
C HIS A 4 -3.97 15.44 -2.81
N TYR A 5 -2.76 15.73 -2.35
CA TYR A 5 -1.63 15.96 -3.23
C TYR A 5 -1.03 14.61 -3.65
N ALA A 6 -0.97 14.38 -4.95
CA ALA A 6 -0.45 13.15 -5.53
C ALA A 6 0.87 13.45 -6.23
N GLU A 7 1.96 13.07 -5.55
CA GLU A 7 3.29 13.10 -6.14
C GLU A 7 3.80 11.66 -6.29
N SER A 8 4.20 11.35 -7.51
CA SER A 8 4.78 10.08 -7.88
C SER A 8 5.91 10.36 -8.84
N MET A 9 7.07 9.74 -8.62
CA MET A 9 8.22 9.77 -9.54
C MET A 9 9.05 11.07 -9.52
N THR A 10 9.01 11.84 -8.43
CA THR A 10 9.97 12.94 -8.14
C THR A 10 11.28 12.42 -7.50
N ALA A 11 12.28 13.30 -7.42
CA ALA A 11 13.52 13.00 -6.69
C ALA A 11 13.24 12.82 -5.19
N VAL A 12 13.94 11.86 -4.54
CA VAL A 12 13.71 11.50 -3.13
C VAL A 12 13.76 12.72 -2.20
N ALA A 13 14.66 13.67 -2.46
CA ALA A 13 14.81 14.88 -1.66
C ALA A 13 13.57 15.80 -1.66
N ASN A 14 12.68 15.66 -2.64
CA ASN A 14 11.53 16.55 -2.82
C ASN A 14 10.32 16.13 -2.00
N TYR A 15 10.21 14.87 -1.53
CA TYR A 15 9.00 14.40 -0.85
C TYR A 15 8.66 15.19 0.41
N LEU A 16 9.65 15.45 1.29
CA LEU A 16 9.38 16.17 2.54
C LEU A 16 9.06 17.66 2.32
N PRO A 17 9.81 18.41 1.49
CA PRO A 17 9.43 19.77 1.11
C PRO A 17 8.03 19.86 0.49
N LEU A 18 7.70 18.96 -0.44
CA LEU A 18 6.38 18.94 -1.08
C LEU A 18 5.27 18.62 -0.09
N ALA A 19 5.49 17.66 0.83
CA ALA A 19 4.50 17.34 1.84
C ALA A 19 4.24 18.51 2.81
N ARG A 20 5.28 19.23 3.22
CA ARG A 20 5.10 20.44 4.06
C ARG A 20 4.35 21.54 3.31
N ALA A 21 4.72 21.80 2.05
CA ALA A 21 4.01 22.76 1.22
C ALA A 21 2.55 22.36 1.01
N ALA A 22 2.26 21.08 0.76
CA ALA A 22 0.88 20.59 0.64
C ALA A 22 0.09 20.80 1.94
N GLU A 23 0.69 20.54 3.10
CA GLU A 23 0.07 20.81 4.40
C GLU A 23 -0.22 22.30 4.62
N GLU A 24 0.75 23.18 4.30
CA GLU A 24 0.62 24.64 4.40
C GLU A 24 -0.48 25.20 3.50
N LEU A 25 -0.62 24.64 2.29
CA LEU A 25 -1.66 25.00 1.33
C LEU A 25 -3.05 24.41 1.66
N GLY A 26 -3.16 23.64 2.74
CA GLY A 26 -4.43 23.09 3.21
C GLY A 26 -4.91 21.85 2.48
N PHE A 27 -4.02 21.10 1.81
CA PHE A 27 -4.36 19.77 1.32
C PHE A 27 -4.76 18.87 2.50
N ALA A 28 -5.72 17.99 2.25
CA ALA A 28 -6.24 17.07 3.25
C ALA A 28 -5.36 15.82 3.41
N GLY A 29 -4.56 15.49 2.39
CA GLY A 29 -3.65 14.37 2.46
C GLY A 29 -2.63 14.32 1.32
N PHE A 30 -1.78 13.31 1.38
CA PHE A 30 -0.69 13.02 0.46
C PHE A 30 -0.79 11.56 0.03
N THR A 31 -0.79 11.29 -1.28
CA THR A 31 -0.81 9.93 -1.80
C THR A 31 0.61 9.43 -2.08
N ILE A 32 0.88 8.17 -1.76
CA ILE A 32 2.22 7.59 -1.77
C ILE A 32 2.23 6.39 -2.72
N PRO A 33 2.98 6.43 -3.83
CA PRO A 33 3.01 5.32 -4.78
C PRO A 33 3.72 4.09 -4.19
N ASP A 34 3.48 2.92 -4.79
CA ASP A 34 4.21 1.68 -4.49
C ASP A 34 4.81 1.08 -5.76
N SER A 35 6.10 0.74 -5.70
CA SER A 35 6.76 -0.08 -6.70
C SER A 35 7.90 -0.86 -6.04
N LEU A 36 7.95 -2.17 -6.25
CA LEU A 36 8.96 -3.05 -5.68
C LEU A 36 10.16 -3.18 -6.63
N ILE A 37 9.88 -3.52 -7.88
CA ILE A 37 10.87 -3.67 -8.92
C ILE A 37 10.38 -3.09 -10.25
N TYR A 38 11.33 -2.80 -11.14
CA TYR A 38 11.07 -2.61 -12.56
C TYR A 38 11.66 -3.81 -13.31
N PRO A 39 10.83 -4.68 -13.92
CA PRO A 39 11.35 -5.88 -14.57
C PRO A 39 12.09 -5.51 -15.87
N LYS A 40 13.16 -6.25 -16.22
CA LYS A 40 13.88 -5.99 -17.47
C LYS A 40 13.02 -6.30 -18.71
N ALA A 41 12.26 -7.38 -18.66
CA ALA A 41 11.29 -7.78 -19.67
C ALA A 41 9.95 -8.07 -19.00
N SER A 42 8.84 -7.74 -19.67
CA SER A 42 7.50 -8.16 -19.26
C SER A 42 6.61 -8.24 -20.50
N ASP A 43 5.81 -9.30 -20.57
CA ASP A 43 4.78 -9.48 -21.60
C ASP A 43 3.45 -8.81 -21.20
N THR A 44 3.38 -8.21 -20.01
CA THR A 44 2.17 -7.54 -19.51
C THR A 44 2.13 -6.09 -20.00
N ALA A 45 1.06 -5.74 -20.72
CA ALA A 45 0.75 -4.35 -21.03
C ALA A 45 0.46 -3.57 -19.73
N TYR A 46 1.06 -2.40 -19.58
CA TYR A 46 0.85 -1.57 -18.41
C TYR A 46 -0.57 -1.00 -18.42
N SER A 47 -1.40 -1.46 -17.48
CA SER A 47 -2.85 -1.18 -17.47
C SER A 47 -3.26 0.26 -17.16
N TYR A 48 -2.31 1.19 -17.02
CA TYR A 48 -2.58 2.62 -16.75
C TYR A 48 -2.07 3.56 -17.85
N THR A 49 -1.64 3.02 -18.99
CA THR A 49 -1.29 3.78 -20.19
C THR A 49 -2.08 3.24 -21.38
N ASP A 50 -2.52 4.13 -22.28
CA ASP A 50 -3.33 3.74 -23.43
C ASP A 50 -2.58 2.83 -24.41
N ASP A 51 -1.26 3.00 -24.51
CA ASP A 51 -0.37 2.22 -25.35
C ASP A 51 0.22 0.99 -24.64
N GLY A 52 -0.09 0.79 -23.35
CA GLY A 52 0.50 -0.25 -22.52
C GLY A 52 1.99 -0.07 -22.22
N GLY A 53 2.58 1.08 -22.59
CA GLY A 53 3.97 1.42 -22.37
C GLY A 53 4.29 1.67 -20.90
N ARG A 54 5.53 1.38 -20.51
CA ARG A 54 6.01 1.44 -19.11
C ARG A 54 7.31 2.22 -18.94
N GLU A 55 7.86 2.73 -20.03
CA GLU A 55 9.16 3.37 -20.12
C GLU A 55 9.24 4.61 -19.22
N PHE A 56 8.12 5.30 -19.00
CA PHE A 56 8.05 6.44 -18.10
C PHE A 56 8.33 6.09 -16.63
N LEU A 57 8.24 4.81 -16.25
CA LEU A 57 8.59 4.29 -14.92
C LEU A 57 10.07 3.92 -14.80
N GLU A 58 10.79 3.82 -15.91
CA GLU A 58 12.19 3.40 -15.91
C GLU A 58 13.06 4.40 -15.14
N ASN A 59 13.94 3.88 -14.28
CA ASN A 59 14.83 4.66 -13.41
C ASN A 59 14.12 5.65 -12.46
N LYS A 60 12.82 5.50 -12.23
CA LYS A 60 12.11 6.32 -11.23
C LYS A 60 12.44 5.83 -9.82
N PRO A 61 12.84 6.74 -8.90
CA PRO A 61 13.28 6.36 -7.56
C PRO A 61 12.07 6.16 -6.62
N PHE A 62 11.36 5.04 -6.80
CA PHE A 62 10.28 4.67 -5.89
C PHE A 62 10.85 4.29 -4.52
N VAL A 63 10.55 5.09 -3.51
CA VAL A 63 10.83 4.77 -2.10
C VAL A 63 9.74 3.82 -1.61
N GLU A 64 10.11 2.84 -0.79
CA GLU A 64 9.15 1.91 -0.18
C GLU A 64 8.04 2.69 0.57
N SER A 65 6.78 2.36 0.26
CA SER A 65 5.63 3.21 0.61
C SER A 65 5.42 3.40 2.11
N PHE A 66 5.64 2.37 2.94
CA PHE A 66 5.49 2.50 4.40
C PHE A 66 6.62 3.32 5.00
N ILE A 67 7.84 3.19 4.48
CA ILE A 67 8.98 4.04 4.88
C ILE A 67 8.70 5.50 4.52
N LEU A 68 8.25 5.76 3.29
CA LEU A 68 7.94 7.12 2.85
C LEU A 68 6.75 7.73 3.64
N ALA A 69 5.72 6.93 3.92
CA ALA A 69 4.60 7.35 4.76
C ALA A 69 5.05 7.71 6.17
N THR A 70 5.94 6.91 6.76
CA THR A 70 6.50 7.19 8.08
C THR A 70 7.28 8.51 8.08
N ALA A 71 8.14 8.73 7.07
CA ALA A 71 8.95 9.93 6.95
C ALA A 71 8.10 11.20 6.76
N ILE A 72 7.13 11.16 5.84
CA ILE A 72 6.20 12.27 5.62
C ILE A 72 5.36 12.53 6.87
N GLY A 73 4.86 11.46 7.50
CA GLY A 73 4.04 11.54 8.70
C GLY A 73 4.77 12.14 9.89
N ALA A 74 6.07 11.86 10.04
CA ALA A 74 6.91 12.51 11.06
C ALA A 74 7.23 13.97 10.73
N ALA A 75 7.23 14.36 9.45
CA ALA A 75 7.54 15.70 8.98
C ALA A 75 6.32 16.64 8.88
N THR A 76 5.12 16.13 9.16
CA THR A 76 3.82 16.80 8.99
C THR A 76 2.90 16.50 10.18
N THR A 77 1.86 17.29 10.39
CA THR A 77 1.03 17.22 11.60
C THR A 77 -0.44 16.88 11.36
N ARG A 78 -0.95 17.12 10.14
CA ARG A 78 -2.36 17.04 9.78
C ARG A 78 -2.63 16.18 8.54
N LEU A 79 -1.68 16.09 7.61
CA LEU A 79 -1.90 15.34 6.36
C LEU A 79 -2.29 13.88 6.62
N GLU A 80 -3.36 13.44 5.97
CA GLU A 80 -3.64 12.02 5.81
C GLU A 80 -2.70 11.40 4.78
N LEU A 81 -2.18 10.21 5.05
CA LEU A 81 -1.18 9.56 4.21
C LEU A 81 -1.80 8.31 3.63
N THR A 82 -1.92 8.25 2.31
CA THR A 82 -2.63 7.16 1.63
C THR A 82 -1.71 6.46 0.65
N THR A 83 -1.46 5.16 0.83
CA THR A 83 -0.73 4.39 -0.19
C THR A 83 -1.59 4.22 -1.45
N ASN A 84 -1.00 4.31 -2.64
CA ASN A 84 -1.72 4.28 -3.92
C ASN A 84 -0.96 3.48 -5.00
N VAL A 85 -1.11 2.16 -5.06
CA VAL A 85 -1.63 1.27 -4.02
C VAL A 85 -0.56 0.25 -3.67
N VAL A 86 -0.46 -0.13 -2.39
CA VAL A 86 0.46 -1.20 -1.97
C VAL A 86 0.06 -2.50 -2.66
N LYS A 87 1.03 -3.13 -3.32
CA LYS A 87 0.89 -4.47 -3.91
C LYS A 87 0.81 -5.49 -2.78
N LEU A 88 -0.40 -5.77 -2.31
CA LEU A 88 -0.61 -6.52 -1.05
C LEU A 88 -0.26 -8.02 -1.17
N PRO A 89 -0.67 -8.76 -2.22
CA PRO A 89 -0.51 -10.22 -2.24
C PRO A 89 0.93 -10.69 -2.40
N VAL A 90 1.82 -9.81 -2.85
CA VAL A 90 3.26 -10.09 -3.00
C VAL A 90 4.02 -9.88 -1.69
N ARG A 91 3.32 -9.46 -0.62
CA ARG A 91 3.88 -9.20 0.72
C ARG A 91 3.29 -10.18 1.73
N PRO A 92 4.05 -10.66 2.72
CA PRO A 92 3.49 -11.43 3.84
C PRO A 92 2.44 -10.58 4.59
N PRO A 93 1.18 -11.05 4.74
CA PRO A 93 0.08 -10.21 5.22
C PRO A 93 0.23 -9.80 6.68
N LEU A 94 0.79 -10.67 7.54
CA LEU A 94 1.12 -10.30 8.92
C LEU A 94 2.15 -9.16 8.97
N TYR A 95 3.16 -9.20 8.11
CA TYR A 95 4.18 -8.16 8.05
C TYR A 95 3.61 -6.85 7.53
N ALA A 96 2.77 -6.91 6.48
CA ALA A 96 2.05 -5.74 5.98
C ALA A 96 1.14 -5.12 7.06
N ALA A 97 0.42 -5.94 7.84
CA ALA A 97 -0.38 -5.48 8.97
C ALA A 97 0.47 -4.79 10.04
N LYS A 98 1.63 -5.36 10.37
CA LYS A 98 2.57 -4.78 11.34
C LYS A 98 3.13 -3.43 10.86
N LEU A 99 3.47 -3.32 9.57
CA LEU A 99 3.91 -2.05 8.97
C LEU A 99 2.79 -1.01 9.05
N ALA A 100 1.60 -1.33 8.55
CA ALA A 100 0.45 -0.41 8.55
C ALA A 100 0.07 0.06 9.97
N ALA A 101 0.03 -0.86 10.94
CA ALA A 101 -0.24 -0.54 12.34
C ALA A 101 0.84 0.38 12.93
N SER A 102 2.12 0.16 12.58
CA SER A 102 3.22 1.00 13.05
C SER A 102 3.16 2.41 12.45
N VAL A 103 2.86 2.55 11.15
CA VAL A 103 2.67 3.86 10.52
C VAL A 103 1.49 4.59 11.13
N ALA A 104 0.35 3.92 11.34
CA ALA A 104 -0.81 4.51 11.99
C ALA A 104 -0.45 5.03 13.40
N ALA A 105 0.22 4.21 14.22
CA ALA A 105 0.65 4.62 15.56
C ALA A 105 1.61 5.82 15.55
N ILE A 106 2.61 5.83 14.66
CA ILE A 106 3.59 6.93 14.54
C ILE A 106 2.92 8.22 14.08
N THR A 107 1.93 8.12 13.20
CA THR A 107 1.28 9.28 12.58
C THR A 107 0.07 9.81 13.36
N GLY A 108 -0.33 9.16 14.46
CA GLY A 108 -1.55 9.51 15.20
C GLY A 108 -2.81 9.16 14.41
N ASP A 109 -2.83 7.95 13.83
CA ASP A 109 -3.92 7.40 13.03
C ASP A 109 -4.28 8.22 11.78
N ARG A 110 -3.29 8.90 11.18
CA ARG A 110 -3.44 9.62 9.90
C ARG A 110 -3.15 8.75 8.67
N PHE A 111 -2.86 7.47 8.86
CA PHE A 111 -2.52 6.55 7.78
C PHE A 111 -3.76 5.82 7.23
N ASN A 112 -3.90 5.84 5.91
CA ASN A 112 -4.88 5.08 5.14
C ASN A 112 -4.13 4.05 4.27
N LEU A 113 -4.50 2.78 4.39
CA LEU A 113 -3.86 1.70 3.65
C LEU A 113 -4.58 1.47 2.32
N GLY A 114 -4.13 2.12 1.24
CA GLY A 114 -4.57 1.76 -0.10
C GLY A 114 -3.80 0.57 -0.64
N VAL A 115 -4.53 -0.45 -1.10
CA VAL A 115 -4.02 -1.77 -1.50
C VAL A 115 -4.58 -2.21 -2.84
N GLY A 116 -3.80 -3.00 -3.56
CA GLY A 116 -4.22 -3.58 -4.83
C GLY A 116 -3.37 -4.77 -5.25
N LEU A 117 -3.64 -5.26 -6.46
CA LEU A 117 -2.85 -6.30 -7.11
C LEU A 117 -1.65 -5.67 -7.83
N SER A 118 -0.55 -6.41 -7.91
CA SER A 118 0.49 -6.02 -8.86
C SER A 118 0.05 -6.35 -10.29
N VAL A 119 0.39 -5.45 -11.20
CA VAL A 119 0.28 -5.65 -12.65
C VAL A 119 1.41 -6.53 -13.20
N TRP A 120 2.50 -6.73 -12.44
CA TRP A 120 3.69 -7.46 -12.86
C TRP A 120 3.66 -8.90 -12.33
N PRO A 121 3.53 -9.93 -13.17
CA PRO A 121 3.83 -11.30 -12.76
C PRO A 121 5.24 -11.45 -12.16
N GLU A 122 6.16 -10.58 -12.57
CA GLU A 122 7.54 -10.55 -12.12
C GLU A 122 7.68 -10.11 -10.65
N ASP A 123 6.79 -9.24 -10.14
CA ASP A 123 6.76 -8.94 -8.69
C ASP A 123 6.44 -10.20 -7.89
N TYR A 124 5.48 -11.00 -8.37
CA TYR A 124 5.10 -12.25 -7.71
C TYR A 124 6.26 -13.24 -7.73
N ALA A 125 6.87 -13.46 -8.90
CA ALA A 125 8.01 -14.35 -9.04
C ALA A 125 9.21 -13.91 -8.18
N ALA A 126 9.57 -12.63 -8.20
CA ALA A 126 10.69 -12.08 -7.43
C ALA A 126 10.47 -12.17 -5.91
N MET A 127 9.22 -12.12 -5.46
CA MET A 127 8.85 -12.25 -4.05
C MET A 127 8.55 -13.70 -3.64
N GLY A 128 8.71 -14.68 -4.53
CA GLY A 128 8.43 -16.09 -4.24
C GLY A 128 6.95 -16.39 -4.02
N VAL A 129 6.07 -15.62 -4.64
CA VAL A 129 4.60 -15.73 -4.52
C VAL A 129 4.04 -16.24 -5.83
N ASP A 130 3.17 -17.25 -5.79
CA ASP A 130 2.50 -17.73 -7.01
C ASP A 130 1.51 -16.66 -7.54
N TYR A 131 1.64 -16.34 -8.82
CA TYR A 131 0.79 -15.39 -9.55
C TYR A 131 -0.64 -15.90 -9.73
N ALA A 132 -0.82 -17.22 -9.83
CA ALA A 132 -2.13 -17.82 -9.96
C ALA A 132 -2.98 -17.51 -8.72
N ARG A 133 -4.28 -17.29 -8.94
CA ARG A 133 -5.27 -17.06 -7.87
C ARG A 133 -4.96 -15.87 -6.97
N ARG A 134 -4.12 -14.92 -7.43
CA ARG A 134 -3.75 -13.68 -6.72
C ARG A 134 -4.92 -12.87 -6.17
N GLY A 135 -6.09 -12.92 -6.83
CA GLY A 135 -7.32 -12.31 -6.31
C GLY A 135 -7.81 -12.97 -5.02
N LYS A 136 -7.89 -14.30 -4.97
CA LYS A 136 -8.28 -15.01 -3.74
C LYS A 136 -7.24 -14.82 -2.63
N ARG A 137 -5.95 -14.82 -2.99
CA ARG A 137 -4.87 -14.50 -2.04
C ARG A 137 -5.02 -13.08 -1.47
N PHE A 138 -5.41 -12.11 -2.30
CA PHE A 138 -5.69 -10.75 -1.86
C PHE A 138 -6.81 -10.69 -0.83
N ASP A 139 -7.87 -11.48 -1.01
CA ASP A 139 -8.99 -11.57 -0.04
C ASP A 139 -8.50 -12.04 1.34
N GLU A 140 -7.68 -13.09 1.38
CA GLU A 140 -7.09 -13.58 2.63
C GLU A 140 -6.13 -12.56 3.25
N CYS A 141 -5.29 -11.92 2.44
CA CYS A 141 -4.41 -10.85 2.94
C CYS A 141 -5.23 -9.71 3.57
N LEU A 142 -6.33 -9.31 2.95
CA LEU A 142 -7.21 -8.26 3.47
C LEU A 142 -7.84 -8.67 4.81
N ALA A 143 -8.33 -9.91 4.91
CA ALA A 143 -8.90 -10.44 6.15
C ALA A 143 -7.86 -10.45 7.28
N ILE A 144 -6.64 -10.92 7.00
CA ILE A 144 -5.54 -10.96 7.98
C ILE A 144 -5.16 -9.56 8.44
N VAL A 145 -4.99 -8.60 7.51
CA VAL A 145 -4.63 -7.23 7.86
C VAL A 145 -5.71 -6.58 8.73
N ARG A 146 -6.99 -6.72 8.36
CA ARG A 146 -8.11 -6.18 9.16
C ARG A 146 -8.18 -6.82 10.55
N GLY A 147 -8.07 -8.13 10.63
CA GLY A 147 -8.12 -8.88 11.89
C GLY A 147 -7.00 -8.49 12.85
N LEU A 148 -5.76 -8.47 12.35
CA LEU A 148 -4.59 -8.10 13.16
C LEU A 148 -4.60 -6.63 13.60
N CYS A 149 -5.05 -5.71 12.74
CA CYS A 149 -5.13 -4.28 13.08
C CYS A 149 -6.29 -3.92 14.01
N ALA A 150 -7.29 -4.80 14.18
CA ALA A 150 -8.38 -4.58 15.13
C ALA A 150 -7.94 -4.75 16.60
N GLY A 151 -6.78 -5.38 16.85
CA GLY A 151 -6.27 -5.66 18.19
C GLY A 151 -6.80 -6.97 18.78
N GLY A 152 -6.24 -7.34 19.94
CA GLY A 152 -6.50 -8.65 20.54
C GLY A 152 -5.75 -9.80 19.85
N TYR A 153 -5.99 -11.02 20.32
CA TYR A 153 -5.50 -12.21 19.62
C TYR A 153 -6.39 -12.51 18.41
N PHE A 154 -5.75 -12.82 17.29
CA PHE A 154 -6.35 -13.13 16.01
C PHE A 154 -5.64 -14.36 15.43
N GLU A 155 -6.41 -15.25 14.83
CA GLU A 155 -5.93 -16.42 14.08
C GLU A 155 -6.62 -16.43 12.71
N PHE A 156 -6.02 -17.12 11.74
CA PHE A 156 -6.58 -17.21 10.40
C PHE A 156 -6.22 -18.54 9.76
N HIS A 157 -7.21 -19.26 9.24
CA HIS A 157 -7.01 -20.53 8.57
C HIS A 157 -7.68 -20.46 7.20
N GLY A 158 -6.89 -20.17 6.18
CA GLY A 158 -7.31 -20.06 4.79
C GLY A 158 -6.60 -21.05 3.89
N GLU A 159 -6.75 -20.82 2.60
CA GLU A 159 -6.13 -21.62 1.56
C GLU A 159 -4.66 -21.25 1.34
N PHE A 160 -4.32 -19.97 1.44
CA PHE A 160 -2.96 -19.48 1.20
C PHE A 160 -2.19 -19.24 2.49
N TYR A 161 -2.90 -18.95 3.59
CA TYR A 161 -2.29 -18.62 4.86
C TYR A 161 -2.91 -19.41 6.01
N ASP A 162 -2.03 -19.90 6.88
CA ASP A 162 -2.36 -20.52 8.15
C ASP A 162 -1.60 -19.77 9.24
N LEU A 163 -2.32 -19.06 10.10
CA LEU A 163 -1.79 -18.18 11.12
C LEU A 163 -2.31 -18.64 12.49
N PRO A 164 -1.42 -19.02 13.42
CA PRO A 164 -1.83 -19.37 14.78
C PRO A 164 -2.33 -18.11 15.53
N PRO A 165 -2.94 -18.27 16.73
CA PRO A 165 -3.33 -17.15 17.56
C PRO A 165 -2.16 -16.20 17.87
N VAL A 166 -2.18 -15.01 17.28
CA VAL A 166 -1.16 -13.96 17.47
C VAL A 166 -1.82 -12.60 17.66
N LYS A 167 -1.09 -11.63 18.19
CA LYS A 167 -1.58 -10.26 18.35
C LYS A 167 -0.52 -9.25 17.92
N LEU A 168 -0.97 -8.11 17.39
CA LEU A 168 -0.11 -6.96 17.16
C LEU A 168 -0.12 -6.01 18.36
N ASN A 169 1.01 -5.33 18.54
CA ASN A 169 1.14 -4.16 19.41
C ASN A 169 2.28 -3.28 18.84
N PRO A 170 2.09 -1.96 18.63
CA PRO A 170 0.82 -1.24 18.74
C PRO A 170 -0.18 -1.65 17.65
N VAL A 171 -1.44 -1.27 17.85
CA VAL A 171 -2.49 -1.24 16.83
C VAL A 171 -3.03 0.19 16.70
N PRO A 172 -3.64 0.55 15.56
CA PRO A 172 -4.30 1.85 15.38
C PRO A 172 -5.35 2.11 16.48
N GLY A 173 -5.52 3.37 16.89
CA GLY A 173 -6.52 3.77 17.89
C GLY A 173 -7.95 3.79 17.34
N LYS A 174 -8.10 3.74 16.01
CA LYS A 174 -9.37 3.64 15.28
C LYS A 174 -9.26 2.60 14.16
N PRO A 175 -10.37 2.08 13.60
CA PRO A 175 -10.30 1.15 12.48
C PRO A 175 -9.42 1.68 11.35
N LEU A 176 -8.40 0.92 10.95
CA LEU A 176 -7.49 1.30 9.87
C LEU A 176 -8.30 1.43 8.57
N PRO A 177 -8.36 2.62 7.93
CA PRO A 177 -9.00 2.76 6.64
C PRO A 177 -8.23 1.95 5.61
N ILE A 178 -8.93 1.06 4.90
CA ILE A 178 -8.36 0.28 3.80
C ILE A 178 -9.11 0.62 2.53
N LEU A 179 -8.39 1.13 1.53
CA LEU A 179 -8.91 1.50 0.23
C LEU A 179 -8.45 0.47 -0.80
N ILE A 180 -9.33 0.04 -1.70
CA ILE A 180 -9.02 -1.02 -2.66
C ILE A 180 -8.94 -0.41 -4.06
N GLY A 181 -7.75 -0.47 -4.66
CA GLY A 181 -7.52 -0.05 -6.04
C GLY A 181 -7.62 -1.21 -7.01
N GLY A 182 -8.29 -0.98 -8.14
CA GLY A 182 -8.34 -1.92 -9.25
C GLY A 182 -9.36 -1.54 -10.32
N HIS A 183 -9.28 -2.21 -11.47
CA HIS A 183 -10.11 -1.96 -12.65
C HIS A 183 -11.00 -3.15 -13.04
N SER A 184 -11.09 -4.16 -12.17
CA SER A 184 -11.89 -5.36 -12.42
C SER A 184 -13.17 -5.34 -11.61
N ASP A 185 -14.21 -6.02 -12.08
CA ASP A 185 -15.44 -6.22 -11.31
C ASP A 185 -15.15 -6.80 -9.92
N ALA A 186 -14.22 -7.75 -9.85
CA ALA A 186 -13.80 -8.33 -8.59
C ALA A 186 -13.13 -7.31 -7.65
N ALA A 187 -12.48 -6.28 -8.17
CA ALA A 187 -11.96 -5.19 -7.33
C ALA A 187 -13.11 -4.30 -6.81
N PHE A 188 -14.09 -3.98 -7.67
CA PHE A 188 -15.27 -3.20 -7.26
C PHE A 188 -16.13 -3.93 -6.22
N GLN A 189 -16.26 -5.26 -6.30
CA GLN A 189 -16.99 -6.05 -5.30
C GLN A 189 -16.28 -6.13 -3.94
N ARG A 190 -14.98 -5.83 -3.87
CA ARG A 190 -14.22 -5.83 -2.61
C ARG A 190 -14.28 -4.49 -1.88
N ALA A 191 -14.46 -3.40 -2.63
CA ALA A 191 -14.44 -2.02 -2.15
C ALA A 191 -15.70 -1.70 -1.32
#